data_AF-A0AAE2JRW2-F1
#
_entry.id   AF-A0AAE2JRW2-F1
#
_cell.length_a   1.000
_cell.length_b   1.000
_cell.length_c   1.000
_cell.angle_alpha   90.00
_cell.angle_beta   90.00
_cell.angle_gamma   90.00
#
_symmetry.space_group_name_H-M   'P 1'
#
loop_
_entity.id
_entity.type
_entity.pdbx_description
1 polymer ?
#
loop_
_entity_poly.entity_id
_entity_poly.type
_entity_poly.pdbx_seq_one_letter_code
_entity_poly.pdbx_strand_id
1 'polypeptide(L)'
;MIYFSKSANGFFVDGINEDMPEDIVEVSEDMYASLMSGQQTDGKVITSDESGYPVLSIPEVDHAEAAERQRAVLIAEANSYINERQWPSKLALGRLGESDKAEFNRWLDYLDQLEALSLSDAPDITWPDKPD
;
A
#
# COMPACT_ATOMS: atom_id res chain seq x y z
N MET A 1 -29.24 13.19 17.33
CA MET A 1 -28.10 12.68 18.10
C MET A 1 -27.18 11.90 17.19
N ILE A 2 -25.87 11.91 17.45
CA ILE A 2 -24.87 11.16 16.68
C ILE A 2 -24.46 9.96 17.52
N TYR A 3 -24.36 8.80 16.89
CA TYR A 3 -23.93 7.55 17.49
C TYR A 3 -22.80 6.95 16.68
N PHE A 4 -22.02 6.07 17.30
CA PHE A 4 -20.99 5.29 16.64
C PHE A 4 -21.18 3.82 17.00
N SER A 5 -21.03 2.93 16.02
CA SER A 5 -21.06 1.48 16.24
C SER A 5 -19.69 0.90 15.94
N LYS A 6 -19.17 0.13 16.89
CA LYS A 6 -17.90 -0.58 16.78
C LYS A 6 -17.94 -1.68 15.71
N SER A 7 -19.03 -2.44 15.67
CA SER A 7 -19.22 -3.55 14.74
C SER A 7 -19.37 -3.09 13.29
N ALA A 8 -20.05 -1.97 13.05
CA ALA A 8 -20.17 -1.36 11.73
C ALA A 8 -18.98 -0.43 11.39
N ASN A 9 -18.12 -0.12 12.37
CA ASN A 9 -17.05 0.87 12.30
C ASN A 9 -17.50 2.19 11.63
N GLY A 10 -18.64 2.72 12.07
CA GLY A 10 -19.32 3.81 11.38
C GLY A 10 -20.23 4.65 12.29
N PHE A 11 -20.53 5.86 11.83
CA PHE A 11 -21.44 6.79 12.51
C PHE A 11 -22.88 6.61 12.03
N PHE A 12 -23.80 6.75 12.98
CA PHE A 12 -25.25 6.65 12.78
C PHE A 12 -25.90 7.91 13.36
N VAL A 13 -26.84 8.49 12.63
CA VAL A 13 -27.52 9.71 13.04
C VAL A 13 -29.00 9.43 13.25
N ASP A 14 -29.49 9.82 14.42
CA ASP A 14 -30.91 9.75 14.77
C ASP A 14 -31.76 10.51 13.75
N GLY A 15 -32.83 9.86 13.25
CA GLY A 15 -33.70 10.42 12.22
C GLY A 15 -33.16 10.36 10.78
N ILE A 16 -31.95 9.84 10.56
CA ILE A 16 -31.41 9.51 9.22
C ILE A 16 -31.31 8.00 9.05
N ASN A 17 -30.78 7.30 10.06
CA ASN A 17 -30.63 5.85 10.06
C ASN A 17 -31.83 5.20 10.76
N GLU A 18 -32.60 4.40 10.02
CA GLU A 18 -33.74 3.64 10.57
C GLU A 18 -33.30 2.37 11.33
N ASP A 19 -32.27 1.69 10.81
CA ASP A 19 -31.66 0.52 11.43
C ASP A 19 -30.38 0.93 12.18
N MET A 20 -30.42 0.79 13.51
CA MET A 20 -29.29 1.08 14.38
C MET A 20 -28.76 -0.23 14.98
N PRO A 21 -27.43 -0.46 14.95
CA PRO A 21 -26.82 -1.59 15.65
C PRO A 21 -27.07 -1.56 17.16
N GLU A 22 -27.03 -2.72 17.83
CA GLU A 22 -27.19 -2.79 19.29
C GLU A 22 -26.00 -2.21 20.07
N ASP A 23 -24.82 -2.15 19.44
CA ASP A 23 -23.56 -1.70 20.02
C ASP A 23 -23.28 -0.19 19.79
N ILE A 24 -24.34 0.59 19.56
CA ILE A 24 -24.23 2.04 19.41
C ILE A 24 -23.84 2.72 20.72
N VAL A 25 -22.90 3.65 20.63
CA VAL A 25 -22.56 4.59 21.71
C VAL A 25 -22.87 6.00 21.26
N GLU A 26 -23.44 6.82 22.14
CA GLU A 26 -23.70 8.23 21.86
C GLU A 26 -22.38 9.01 21.79
N VAL A 27 -22.25 9.86 20.77
CA VAL A 27 -21.07 10.68 20.51
C VAL A 27 -21.51 12.15 20.49
N SER A 28 -20.81 13.00 21.23
CA SER A 28 -21.06 14.43 21.20
C SER A 28 -20.67 15.05 19.86
N GLU A 29 -21.33 16.14 19.48
CA GLU A 29 -21.01 16.87 18.25
C GLU A 29 -19.54 17.36 18.24
N ASP A 30 -19.01 17.78 19.38
CA ASP A 30 -17.62 18.22 19.53
C ASP A 30 -16.62 17.07 19.27
N MET A 31 -16.91 15.88 19.79
CA MET A 31 -16.10 14.70 19.54
C MET A 31 -16.16 14.33 18.06
N TYR A 32 -17.37 14.27 17.50
CA TYR A 32 -17.57 13.99 16.07
C TYR A 32 -16.79 14.98 15.18
N ALA A 33 -16.88 16.28 15.44
CA ALA A 33 -16.15 17.31 14.71
C ALA A 33 -14.63 17.14 14.83
N SER A 34 -14.13 16.83 16.03
CA SER A 34 -12.69 16.59 16.27
C SER A 34 -12.18 15.37 15.49
N LEU A 35 -12.97 14.30 15.44
CA LEU A 35 -12.64 13.09 14.68
C LEU A 35 -12.64 13.36 13.18
N MET A 36 -13.66 14.06 12.66
CA MET A 36 -13.72 14.46 11.24
C MET A 36 -12.54 15.34 10.85
N SER A 37 -12.17 16.30 11.69
CA SER A 37 -10.98 17.13 11.48
C SER A 37 -9.72 16.27 11.42
N GLY A 38 -9.53 15.35 12.37
CA GLY A 38 -8.34 14.49 12.41
C GLY A 38 -8.21 13.57 11.18
N GLN A 39 -9.32 13.13 10.57
CA GLN A 39 -9.27 12.41 9.30
C GLN A 39 -8.84 13.32 8.14
N GLN A 40 -9.41 14.53 8.07
CA GLN A 40 -9.20 15.45 6.95
C GLN A 40 -7.83 16.12 6.98
N THR A 41 -7.33 16.51 8.16
CA THR A 41 -6.09 17.27 8.30
C THR A 41 -4.88 16.38 8.56
N ASP A 42 -5.04 15.34 9.39
CA ASP A 42 -3.92 14.53 9.86
C ASP A 42 -3.82 13.18 9.13
N GLY A 43 -4.78 12.87 8.26
CA GLY A 43 -4.84 11.58 7.55
C GLY A 43 -5.05 10.37 8.47
N LYS A 44 -5.55 10.60 9.69
CA LYS A 44 -5.84 9.54 10.66
C LYS A 44 -7.10 8.79 10.26
N VAL A 45 -7.25 7.57 10.76
CA VAL A 45 -8.45 6.75 10.59
C VAL A 45 -9.23 6.72 11.90
N ILE A 46 -10.55 6.71 11.82
CA ILE A 46 -11.39 6.51 12.99
C ILE A 46 -11.52 5.01 13.22
N THR A 47 -11.18 4.58 14.42
CA THR A 47 -11.36 3.22 14.92
C THR A 47 -12.14 3.26 16.24
N SER A 48 -12.37 2.12 16.86
CA SER A 48 -13.03 2.00 18.17
C SER A 48 -12.04 1.63 19.26
N ASP A 49 -12.23 2.17 20.47
CA ASP A 49 -11.51 1.73 21.66
C ASP A 49 -12.12 0.43 22.27
N GLU A 50 -11.59 0.01 23.42
CA GLU A 50 -12.12 -1.16 24.15
C GLU A 50 -13.56 -0.97 24.63
N SER A 51 -13.97 0.28 24.88
CA SER A 51 -15.32 0.65 25.35
C SER A 51 -16.32 0.88 24.21
N GLY A 52 -15.87 0.85 22.95
CA GLY A 52 -16.71 1.07 21.77
C GLY A 52 -16.77 2.52 21.29
N TYR A 53 -16.05 3.44 21.92
CA TYR A 53 -16.01 4.84 21.51
C TYR A 53 -15.07 5.06 20.33
N PRO A 54 -15.43 5.99 19.42
CA PRO A 54 -14.59 6.29 18.28
C PRO A 54 -13.35 7.09 18.72
N VAL A 55 -12.19 6.65 18.25
CA VAL A 55 -10.89 7.27 18.51
C VAL A 55 -10.11 7.42 17.20
N LEU A 56 -9.28 8.45 17.10
CA LEU A 56 -8.36 8.60 15.98
C LEU A 56 -7.15 7.70 16.19
N SER A 57 -6.88 6.83 15.21
CA SER A 57 -5.64 6.08 15.11
C SER A 57 -4.87 6.52 13.87
N ILE A 58 -3.56 6.43 13.95
CA ILE A 58 -2.72 6.47 12.76
C ILE A 58 -3.03 5.17 11.99
N PRO A 59 -3.32 5.21 10.68
CA PRO A 59 -3.44 3.98 9.90
C PRO A 59 -2.14 3.19 10.04
N GLU A 60 -2.24 1.92 10.41
CA GLU A 60 -1.08 1.04 10.36
C GLU A 60 -0.63 0.94 8.90
N VAL A 61 0.51 1.57 8.60
CA VAL A 61 1.18 1.34 7.33
C VAL A 61 1.87 0.00 7.46
N ASP A 62 1.33 -1.01 6.77
CA ASP A 62 2.08 -2.26 6.59
C ASP A 62 3.27 -1.97 5.68
N HIS A 63 4.39 -1.63 6.31
CA HIS A 63 5.64 -1.31 5.62
C HIS A 63 6.14 -2.51 4.80
N ALA A 64 5.84 -3.74 5.23
CA ALA A 64 6.21 -4.94 4.48
C ALA A 64 5.34 -5.09 3.22
N GLU A 65 4.03 -4.87 3.30
CA GLU A 65 3.15 -4.86 2.12
C GLU A 65 3.51 -3.72 1.16
N ALA A 66 3.83 -2.54 1.68
CA ALA A 66 4.27 -1.41 0.87
C ALA A 66 5.59 -1.73 0.13
N ALA A 67 6.56 -2.30 0.82
CA ALA A 67 7.82 -2.75 0.23
C ALA A 67 7.60 -3.81 -0.85
N GLU A 68 6.74 -4.81 -0.60
CA GLU A 68 6.45 -5.85 -1.58
C GLU A 68 5.81 -5.28 -2.86
N ARG A 69 4.86 -4.34 -2.70
CA ARG A 69 4.27 -3.64 -3.84
C ARG A 69 5.31 -2.87 -4.64
N GLN A 70 6.23 -2.19 -3.97
CA GLN A 70 7.31 -1.48 -4.65
C GLN A 70 8.23 -2.44 -5.41
N ARG A 71 8.62 -3.56 -4.80
CA ARG A 71 9.40 -4.61 -5.48
C ARG A 71 8.68 -5.12 -6.74
N ALA A 72 7.39 -5.42 -6.63
CA ALA A 72 6.58 -5.89 -7.75
C ALA A 72 6.52 -4.85 -8.89
N VAL A 73 6.41 -3.55 -8.58
CA VAL A 73 6.47 -2.47 -9.58
C VAL A 73 7.82 -2.45 -10.29
N LEU A 74 8.92 -2.48 -9.55
CA LEU A 74 10.28 -2.45 -10.13
C LEU A 74 10.55 -3.67 -11.02
N ILE A 75 10.09 -4.86 -10.61
CA ILE A 75 10.16 -6.09 -11.42
C ILE A 75 9.32 -5.95 -12.68
N ALA A 76 8.11 -5.38 -12.59
CA ALA A 76 7.23 -5.18 -13.74
C ALA A 76 7.85 -4.20 -14.75
N GLU A 77 8.44 -3.09 -14.28
CA GLU A 77 9.15 -2.13 -15.14
C GLU A 77 10.32 -2.76 -15.87
N ALA A 78 11.16 -3.52 -15.16
CA ALA A 78 12.30 -4.23 -15.76
C ALA A 78 11.85 -5.23 -16.81
N ASN A 79 10.82 -6.03 -16.51
CA ASN A 79 10.24 -6.95 -17.48
C ASN A 79 9.65 -6.24 -18.70
N SER A 80 8.98 -5.09 -18.52
CA SER A 80 8.48 -4.29 -19.65
C SER A 80 9.63 -3.85 -20.56
N TYR A 81 10.70 -3.30 -19.98
CA TYR A 81 11.86 -2.84 -20.72
C TYR A 81 12.52 -3.95 -21.55
N ILE A 82 12.71 -5.13 -20.95
CA ILE A 82 13.27 -6.33 -21.59
C ILE A 82 12.36 -6.81 -22.73
N ASN A 83 11.04 -6.87 -22.49
CA ASN A 83 10.07 -7.40 -23.43
C ASN A 83 9.84 -6.47 -24.63
N GLU A 84 9.81 -5.16 -24.43
CA GLU A 84 9.71 -4.15 -25.50
C GLU A 84 10.86 -4.27 -26.51
N ARG A 85 12.05 -4.70 -26.07
CA ARG A 85 13.23 -4.93 -26.93
C ARG A 85 13.25 -6.31 -27.58
N GLN A 86 12.32 -7.18 -27.18
CA GLN A 86 12.20 -8.57 -27.64
C GLN A 86 13.46 -9.38 -27.38
N TRP A 87 14.25 -9.02 -26.36
CA TRP A 87 15.54 -9.65 -26.07
C TRP A 87 15.43 -11.16 -25.83
N PRO A 88 14.44 -11.70 -25.07
CA PRO A 88 14.31 -13.13 -24.88
C PRO A 88 14.15 -13.90 -26.21
N SER A 89 13.30 -13.40 -27.11
CA SER A 89 13.09 -14.01 -28.43
C SER A 89 14.31 -13.85 -29.35
N LYS A 90 14.96 -12.69 -29.35
CA LYS A 90 16.19 -12.45 -30.12
C LYS A 90 17.31 -13.36 -29.65
N LEU A 91 17.47 -13.57 -28.34
CA LEU A 91 18.48 -14.46 -27.77
C LEU A 91 18.21 -15.92 -28.20
N ALA A 92 16.98 -16.39 -28.06
CA ALA A 92 16.59 -17.76 -28.45
C ALA A 92 16.81 -18.05 -29.94
N LEU A 93 16.66 -17.03 -30.80
CA LEU A 93 16.90 -17.14 -32.24
C LEU A 93 18.35 -16.87 -32.65
N GLY A 94 19.25 -16.58 -31.71
CA GLY A 94 20.65 -16.22 -32.00
C GLY A 94 20.81 -14.89 -32.75
N ARG A 95 19.83 -13.98 -32.62
CA ARG A 95 19.76 -12.68 -33.31
C ARG A 95 20.08 -11.50 -32.40
N LEU A 96 20.35 -11.74 -31.13
CA LEU A 96 20.72 -10.70 -30.16
C LEU A 96 22.19 -10.33 -30.35
N GLY A 97 22.48 -9.05 -30.57
CA GLY A 97 23.86 -8.55 -30.66
C GLY A 97 24.58 -8.59 -29.32
N GLU A 98 25.91 -8.55 -29.33
CA GLU A 98 26.71 -8.61 -28.09
C GLU A 98 26.47 -7.41 -27.16
N SER A 99 26.22 -6.21 -27.71
CA SER A 99 25.86 -5.02 -26.91
C SER A 99 24.54 -5.23 -26.17
N ASP A 100 23.50 -5.65 -26.89
CA ASP A 100 22.17 -5.87 -26.35
C ASP A 100 22.17 -7.02 -25.35
N LYS A 101 23.01 -8.04 -25.57
CA LYS A 101 23.18 -9.16 -24.65
C LYS A 101 23.84 -8.74 -23.34
N ALA A 102 24.83 -7.85 -23.39
CA ALA A 102 25.45 -7.30 -22.19
C ALA A 102 24.43 -6.46 -21.38
N GLU A 103 23.62 -5.66 -22.06
CA GLU A 103 22.55 -4.87 -21.42
C GLU A 103 21.46 -5.79 -20.85
N PHE A 104 21.03 -6.80 -21.60
CA PHE A 104 20.04 -7.78 -21.14
C PHE A 104 20.50 -8.49 -19.86
N ASN A 105 21.78 -8.91 -19.79
CA ASN A 105 22.32 -9.51 -18.58
C ASN A 105 22.28 -8.56 -17.38
N ARG A 106 22.61 -7.26 -17.55
CA ARG A 106 22.50 -6.28 -16.45
C ARG A 106 21.08 -6.15 -15.90
N TRP A 107 20.10 -6.21 -16.79
CA TRP A 107 18.68 -6.18 -16.41
C TRP A 107 18.22 -7.45 -15.71
N LEU A 108 18.75 -8.63 -16.11
CA LEU A 108 18.54 -9.87 -15.37
C LEU A 108 19.20 -9.83 -13.99
N ASP A 109 20.45 -9.34 -13.90
CA ASP A 109 21.15 -9.17 -12.62
C ASP A 109 20.38 -8.21 -11.68
N TYR A 110 19.75 -7.18 -12.23
CA TYR A 110 18.89 -6.25 -11.48
C TYR A 110 17.61 -6.95 -10.95
N LEU A 111 16.96 -7.76 -11.79
CA LEU A 111 15.79 -8.57 -11.38
C LEU A 111 16.16 -9.55 -10.25
N ASP A 112 17.28 -10.27 -10.39
CA ASP A 112 17.77 -11.21 -9.37
C ASP A 112 18.06 -10.48 -8.04
N GLN A 113 18.63 -9.28 -8.08
CA GLN A 113 18.86 -8.46 -6.89
C GLN A 113 17.55 -8.04 -6.22
N LEU A 114 16.53 -7.65 -6.99
CA LEU A 114 15.22 -7.29 -6.45
C LEU A 114 14.55 -8.49 -5.78
N GLU A 115 14.58 -9.67 -6.42
CA GLU A 115 13.97 -10.89 -5.88
C GLU A 115 14.67 -11.38 -4.60
N ALA A 116 15.99 -11.25 -4.54
CA ALA A 116 16.79 -11.62 -3.37
C ALA A 116 16.75 -10.59 -2.23
N LEU A 117 16.20 -9.40 -2.45
CA LEU A 117 16.19 -8.31 -1.47
C LEU A 117 15.31 -8.67 -0.26
N SER A 118 15.88 -8.55 0.94
CA SER A 118 15.12 -8.67 2.18
C SER A 118 14.28 -7.42 2.42
N LEU A 119 12.98 -7.60 2.64
CA LEU A 119 12.04 -6.51 2.95
C LEU A 119 11.81 -6.35 4.46
N SER A 120 12.55 -7.08 5.30
CA SER A 120 12.46 -7.02 6.77
C SER A 120 12.76 -5.63 7.34
N ASP A 121 13.54 -4.85 6.61
CA ASP A 121 14.06 -3.56 7.07
C ASP A 121 13.14 -2.40 6.65
N ALA A 122 11.94 -2.71 6.13
CA ALA A 122 10.96 -1.71 5.74
C ALA A 122 10.61 -0.78 6.92
N PRO A 123 10.51 0.54 6.69
CA PRO A 123 10.55 1.23 5.39
C PRO A 123 11.95 1.56 4.85
N ASP A 124 13.01 1.37 5.62
CA ASP A 124 14.39 1.80 5.32
C ASP A 124 15.14 0.80 4.41
N ILE A 125 14.55 0.50 3.25
CA ILE A 125 15.11 -0.43 2.26
C ILE A 125 16.06 0.28 1.30
N THR A 126 17.24 -0.29 1.11
CA THR A 126 18.17 0.11 0.04
C THR A 126 17.85 -0.66 -1.24
N TRP A 127 17.17 0.00 -2.17
CA TRP A 127 16.83 -0.58 -3.47
C TRP A 127 18.05 -0.61 -4.40
N PRO A 128 18.23 -1.68 -5.20
CA PRO A 128 19.30 -1.71 -6.20
C PRO A 128 19.09 -0.62 -7.25
N ASP A 129 20.18 -0.11 -7.80
CA ASP A 129 20.13 0.88 -8.88
C ASP A 129 19.69 0.23 -10.19
N LYS A 130 18.79 0.92 -10.90
CA LYS A 130 18.31 0.52 -12.22
C LYS A 130 19.45 0.64 -13.25
N PRO A 131 19.63 -0.35 -14.15
CA PRO A 131 20.61 -0.25 -15.24
C PRO A 131 20.28 0.88 -16.22
N ASP A 132 21.34 1.46 -16.82
CA ASP A 132 21.25 2.45 -17.92
C ASP A 132 20.75 1.85 -19.24
#